data_AF-A0A1J0LV97-F1
#
_entry.id   AF-A0A1J0LV97-F1
#
_cell.length_a   1.000
_cell.length_b   1.000
_cell.length_c   1.000
_cell.angle_alpha   90.00
_cell.angle_beta   90.00
_cell.angle_gamma   90.00
#
_symmetry.space_group_name_H-M   'P 1'
#
loop_
_entity.id
_entity.type
_entity.pdbx_description
1 polymer ?
#
loop_
_entity_poly.entity_id
_entity_poly.type
_entity_poly.pdbx_seq_one_letter_code
_entity_poly.pdbx_strand_id
1 'polypeptide(L)'
;MYLTTFLVDEAKHVEFFDLLIREVAQEANLERFHSNNYKKIFYEELPKAMGRLLEDPSPEAQAEAAVTYNMIVEGVLAETGYYAYYRAAELLGQQGVKLPGTIEGIRHVQRDESRHIAYGIYLLSRLLAENPSLWEIVERRMNYLLPYALGVVQDIFRTYPQGFPLQLEVGEFVNYAMGQFQKRYRRLELARNQSLKEIEQIALEMQEGEA
;
A
#
# COMPACT_ATOMS: atom_id res chain seq x y z
N MET A 1 -15.70 14.63 -3.39
CA MET A 1 -16.49 13.89 -2.38
C MET A 1 -15.74 12.65 -1.87
N TYR A 2 -15.32 11.71 -2.72
CA TYR A 2 -14.60 10.51 -2.24
C TYR A 2 -13.22 10.81 -1.60
N LEU A 3 -12.37 11.62 -2.24
CA LEU A 3 -11.04 11.93 -1.69
C LEU A 3 -11.05 12.60 -0.31
N THR A 4 -12.15 13.26 0.09
CA THR A 4 -12.26 13.80 1.45
C THR A 4 -12.51 12.73 2.49
N THR A 5 -13.21 11.63 2.14
CA THR A 5 -13.36 10.48 3.05
C THR A 5 -12.05 9.70 3.14
N PHE A 6 -11.34 9.54 2.01
CA PHE A 6 -9.99 8.98 1.96
C PHE A 6 -9.06 9.69 2.97
N LEU A 7 -9.01 11.02 2.95
CA LEU A 7 -8.17 11.79 3.88
C LEU A 7 -8.56 11.58 5.36
N VAL A 8 -9.85 11.43 5.65
CA VAL A 8 -10.34 11.15 7.01
C VAL A 8 -9.96 9.73 7.44
N ASP A 9 -10.00 8.76 6.52
CA ASP A 9 -9.56 7.38 6.76
C ASP A 9 -8.08 7.36 7.16
N GLU A 10 -7.21 7.99 6.38
CA GLU A 10 -5.77 8.09 6.66
C GLU A 10 -5.46 8.80 7.99
N ALA A 11 -6.19 9.88 8.31
CA ALA A 11 -6.01 10.58 9.59
C ALA A 11 -6.35 9.69 10.79
N LYS A 12 -7.41 8.86 10.69
CA LYS A 12 -7.74 7.87 11.74
C LYS A 12 -6.69 6.76 11.83
N HIS A 13 -6.07 6.37 10.72
CA HIS A 13 -5.02 5.34 10.72
C HIS A 13 -3.79 5.84 11.47
N VAL A 14 -3.40 7.10 11.25
CA VAL A 14 -2.34 7.76 12.03
C VAL A 14 -2.67 7.76 13.53
N GLU A 15 -3.89 8.15 13.90
CA GLU A 15 -4.34 8.13 15.31
C GLU A 15 -4.27 6.71 15.91
N PHE A 16 -4.72 5.69 15.17
CA PHE A 16 -4.66 4.30 15.61
C PHE A 16 -3.22 3.82 15.85
N PHE A 17 -2.29 4.07 14.92
CA PHE A 17 -0.90 3.65 15.08
C PHE A 17 -0.20 4.44 16.19
N ASP A 18 -0.51 5.72 16.37
CA ASP A 18 -0.01 6.52 17.49
C ASP A 18 -0.48 5.96 18.84
N LEU A 19 -1.77 5.59 18.97
CA LEU A 19 -2.28 4.90 20.15
C LEU A 19 -1.58 3.56 20.39
N LEU A 20 -1.38 2.75 19.34
CA LEU A 20 -0.69 1.47 19.45
C LEU A 20 0.75 1.65 19.95
N ILE A 21 1.47 2.64 19.43
CA ILE A 21 2.84 2.95 19.85
C ILE A 21 2.85 3.40 21.31
N ARG A 22 1.97 4.33 21.70
CA ARG A 22 1.92 4.87 23.07
C ARG A 22 1.54 3.82 24.11
N GLU A 23 0.56 2.99 23.82
CA GLU A 23 0.03 2.01 24.80
C GLU A 23 0.85 0.72 24.84
N VAL A 24 1.39 0.27 23.71
CA VAL A 24 2.05 -1.06 23.59
C VAL A 24 3.56 -0.95 23.44
N ALA A 25 4.06 -0.20 22.46
CA ALA A 25 5.50 -0.13 22.19
C ALA A 25 6.26 0.75 23.19
N GLN A 26 5.60 1.80 23.70
CA GLN A 26 6.12 2.79 24.64
C GLN A 26 7.47 3.40 24.21
N GLU A 27 7.63 3.61 22.90
CA GLU A 27 8.85 4.13 22.31
C GLU A 27 8.60 5.46 21.58
N ALA A 28 9.33 6.50 21.99
CA ALA A 28 9.10 7.86 21.51
C ALA A 28 9.74 8.18 20.15
N ASN A 29 10.84 7.50 19.78
CA ASN A 29 11.53 7.74 18.50
C ASN A 29 11.75 6.44 17.72
N LEU A 30 11.03 6.33 16.60
CA LEU A 30 11.07 5.19 15.69
C LEU A 30 11.85 5.46 14.41
N GLU A 31 12.46 6.64 14.23
CA GLU A 31 13.16 7.02 13.00
C GLU A 31 14.31 6.07 12.64
N ARG A 32 14.88 5.38 13.64
CA ARG A 32 15.93 4.37 13.40
C ARG A 32 15.45 3.21 12.51
N PHE A 33 14.14 2.98 12.42
CA PHE A 33 13.54 1.95 11.56
C PHE A 33 13.33 2.44 10.11
N HIS A 34 13.53 3.73 9.83
CA HIS A 34 13.42 4.29 8.48
C HIS A 34 14.71 4.03 7.69
N SER A 35 14.78 2.86 7.05
CA SER A 35 15.88 2.49 6.16
C SER A 35 15.95 3.39 4.91
N ASN A 36 17.05 3.26 4.14
CA ASN A 36 17.21 4.02 2.90
C ASN A 36 16.10 3.73 1.88
N ASN A 37 15.64 2.48 1.78
CA ASN A 37 14.53 2.12 0.88
C ASN A 37 13.22 2.75 1.34
N TYR A 38 12.97 2.79 2.66
CA TYR A 38 11.80 3.46 3.23
C TYR A 38 11.82 4.96 2.94
N LYS A 39 12.94 5.63 3.22
CA LYS A 39 13.14 7.06 2.93
C LYS A 39 12.98 7.35 1.45
N LYS A 40 13.54 6.51 0.58
CA LYS A 40 13.39 6.69 -0.87
C LYS A 40 11.91 6.74 -1.29
N ILE A 41 11.08 5.86 -0.76
CA ILE A 41 9.65 5.83 -1.11
C ILE A 41 8.90 6.98 -0.42
N PHE A 42 8.93 7.03 0.91
CA PHE A 42 8.04 7.90 1.69
C PHE A 42 8.53 9.34 1.81
N TYR A 43 9.84 9.59 1.75
CA TYR A 43 10.42 10.92 1.97
C TYR A 43 10.78 11.61 0.66
N GLU A 44 10.97 10.85 -0.44
CA GLU A 44 11.32 11.40 -1.74
C GLU A 44 10.22 11.13 -2.79
N GLU A 45 9.99 9.88 -3.16
CA GLU A 45 9.18 9.54 -4.33
C GLU A 45 7.70 9.86 -4.18
N LEU A 46 7.10 9.53 -3.03
CA LEU A 46 5.70 9.83 -2.71
C LEU A 46 5.42 11.35 -2.66
N PRO A 47 6.12 12.15 -1.82
CA PRO A 47 5.87 13.58 -1.76
C PRO A 47 6.20 14.29 -3.06
N LYS A 48 7.21 13.84 -3.82
CA LYS A 48 7.52 14.39 -5.14
C LYS A 48 6.38 14.14 -6.14
N ALA A 49 5.89 12.91 -6.24
CA ALA A 49 4.82 12.55 -7.18
C ALA A 49 3.51 13.26 -6.83
N MET A 50 3.13 13.30 -5.55
CA MET A 50 1.91 13.98 -5.09
C MET A 50 2.05 15.51 -5.20
N GLY A 51 3.21 16.06 -4.84
CA GLY A 51 3.48 17.50 -4.90
C GLY A 51 3.47 18.06 -6.33
N ARG A 52 3.92 17.28 -7.32
CA ARG A 52 3.84 17.65 -8.75
C ARG A 52 2.43 18.03 -9.18
N LEU A 53 1.39 17.39 -8.62
CA LEU A 53 -0.01 17.64 -8.99
C LEU A 53 -0.51 19.05 -8.66
N LEU A 54 0.19 19.79 -7.79
CA LEU A 54 -0.15 21.18 -7.47
C LEU A 54 0.13 22.12 -8.65
N GLU A 55 1.08 21.77 -9.52
CA GLU A 55 1.53 22.58 -10.66
C GLU A 55 1.19 21.92 -12.00
N ASP A 56 1.13 20.59 -12.04
CA ASP A 56 0.89 19.79 -13.24
C ASP A 56 -0.18 18.72 -12.97
N PRO A 57 -1.46 19.01 -13.26
CA PRO A 57 -2.55 18.04 -13.11
C PRO A 57 -2.74 17.17 -14.36
N SER A 58 -1.73 17.00 -15.22
CA SER A 58 -1.84 16.19 -16.43
C SER A 58 -2.17 14.71 -16.14
N PRO A 59 -2.79 13.99 -17.09
CA PRO A 59 -3.03 12.54 -16.97
C PRO A 59 -1.77 11.73 -16.64
N GLU A 60 -0.62 12.14 -17.17
CA GLU A 60 0.69 11.53 -16.86
C GLU A 60 1.07 11.72 -15.40
N ALA A 61 1.02 12.95 -14.89
CA ALA A 61 1.34 13.23 -13.49
C ALA A 61 0.38 12.52 -12.53
N GLN A 62 -0.93 12.49 -12.86
CA GLN A 62 -1.93 11.75 -12.09
C GLN A 62 -1.64 10.24 -12.07
N ALA A 63 -1.23 9.67 -13.20
CA ALA A 63 -0.89 8.25 -13.27
C ALA A 63 0.35 7.91 -12.42
N GLU A 64 1.41 8.72 -12.48
CA GLU A 64 2.59 8.51 -11.64
C GLU A 64 2.28 8.62 -10.14
N ALA A 65 1.45 9.59 -9.76
CA ALA A 65 1.00 9.79 -8.38
C ALA A 65 0.16 8.60 -7.88
N ALA A 66 -0.84 8.18 -8.65
CA ALA A 66 -1.72 7.06 -8.29
C ALA A 66 -0.97 5.72 -8.26
N VAL A 67 0.02 5.50 -9.14
CA VAL A 67 0.91 4.33 -9.03
C VAL A 67 1.71 4.38 -7.74
N THR A 68 2.31 5.52 -7.41
CA THR A 68 3.17 5.65 -6.24
C THR A 68 2.37 5.46 -4.94
N TYR A 69 1.23 6.14 -4.81
CA TYR A 69 0.38 6.09 -3.63
C TYR A 69 -0.39 4.76 -3.57
N ASN A 70 -1.32 4.55 -4.49
CA ASN A 70 -2.30 3.47 -4.33
C ASN A 70 -1.75 2.09 -4.69
N MET A 71 -0.88 2.00 -5.71
CA MET A 71 -0.40 0.68 -6.15
C MET A 71 0.78 0.19 -5.34
N ILE A 72 1.74 1.07 -5.02
CA ILE A 72 2.96 0.68 -4.31
C ILE A 72 2.84 0.86 -2.79
N VAL A 73 2.48 2.05 -2.31
CA VAL A 73 2.39 2.31 -0.87
C VAL A 73 1.25 1.50 -0.25
N GLU A 74 0.02 1.66 -0.72
CA GLU A 74 -1.12 0.92 -0.17
C GLU A 74 -1.17 -0.52 -0.70
N GLY A 75 -1.15 -0.65 -2.03
CA GLY A 75 -1.41 -1.91 -2.73
C GLY A 75 -0.33 -2.98 -2.59
N VAL A 76 0.88 -2.64 -2.14
CA VAL A 76 1.99 -3.58 -1.91
C VAL A 76 2.51 -3.48 -0.49
N LEU A 77 2.97 -2.31 -0.04
CA LEU A 77 3.63 -2.19 1.26
C LEU A 77 2.64 -2.34 2.43
N ALA A 78 1.51 -1.62 2.40
CA ALA A 78 0.52 -1.68 3.46
C ALA A 78 -0.10 -3.08 3.56
N GLU A 79 -0.52 -3.67 2.42
CA GLU A 79 -1.01 -5.05 2.35
C GLU A 79 -0.01 -6.08 2.91
N THR A 80 1.29 -5.92 2.64
CA THR A 80 2.34 -6.79 3.20
C THR A 80 2.52 -6.55 4.70
N GLY A 81 2.36 -5.31 5.16
CA GLY A 81 2.35 -4.95 6.58
C GLY A 81 1.19 -5.59 7.35
N TYR A 82 -0.03 -5.55 6.80
CA TYR A 82 -1.20 -6.22 7.39
C TYR A 82 -0.97 -7.73 7.52
N TYR A 83 -0.43 -8.34 6.48
CA TYR A 83 -0.02 -9.74 6.52
C TYR A 83 0.99 -9.99 7.65
N ALA A 84 2.01 -9.15 7.82
CA ALA A 84 2.97 -9.25 8.91
C ALA A 84 2.33 -9.17 10.30
N TYR A 85 1.36 -8.26 10.51
CA TYR A 85 0.60 -8.20 11.76
C TYR A 85 -0.16 -9.49 12.05
N TYR A 86 -0.84 -10.07 11.05
CA TYR A 86 -1.57 -11.33 11.22
C TYR A 86 -0.63 -12.50 11.54
N ARG A 87 0.49 -12.62 10.83
CA ARG A 87 1.50 -13.67 11.09
C ARG A 87 2.11 -13.51 12.48
N ALA A 88 2.46 -12.29 12.88
CA ALA A 88 2.99 -12.02 14.21
C ALA A 88 1.98 -12.36 15.32
N ALA A 89 0.71 -11.98 15.17
CA ALA A 89 -0.32 -12.29 16.15
C ALA A 89 -0.64 -13.79 16.23
N GLU A 90 -0.57 -14.54 15.13
CA GLU A 90 -0.70 -16.00 15.15
C GLU A 90 0.40 -16.64 16.00
N LEU A 91 1.67 -16.30 15.73
CA LEU A 91 2.82 -16.86 16.45
C LEU A 91 2.80 -16.49 17.93
N LEU A 92 2.53 -15.22 18.25
CA LEU A 92 2.39 -14.76 19.63
C LEU A 92 1.22 -15.45 20.34
N GLY A 93 0.12 -15.69 19.63
CA GLY A 93 -1.04 -16.41 20.14
C GLY A 93 -0.72 -17.84 20.56
N GLN A 94 0.13 -18.54 19.80
CA GLN A 94 0.64 -19.88 20.15
C GLN A 94 1.49 -19.86 21.42
N GLN A 95 2.11 -18.72 21.74
CA GLN A 95 2.90 -18.49 22.95
C GLN A 95 2.06 -17.91 24.11
N GLY A 96 0.74 -17.80 23.94
CA GLY A 96 -0.18 -17.30 24.97
C GLY A 96 -0.34 -15.77 24.99
N VAL A 97 0.29 -15.03 24.07
CA VAL A 97 0.17 -13.57 23.97
C VAL A 97 -0.87 -13.22 22.91
N LYS A 98 -1.97 -12.57 23.32
CA LYS A 98 -3.05 -12.16 22.41
C LYS A 98 -3.03 -10.65 22.19
N LEU A 99 -3.24 -10.23 20.95
CA LEU A 99 -3.28 -8.82 20.54
C LEU A 99 -4.64 -8.45 19.91
N PRO A 100 -5.79 -8.65 20.61
CA PRO A 100 -7.10 -8.51 19.99
C PRO A 100 -7.38 -7.09 19.50
N GLY A 101 -7.01 -6.06 20.28
CA GLY A 101 -7.19 -4.65 19.88
C GLY A 101 -6.33 -4.27 18.68
N THR A 102 -5.08 -4.75 18.63
CA THR A 102 -4.19 -4.53 17.48
C THR A 102 -4.78 -5.15 16.21
N ILE A 103 -5.25 -6.39 16.29
CA ILE A 103 -5.78 -7.10 15.12
C ILE A 103 -7.13 -6.55 14.67
N GLU A 104 -7.97 -6.07 15.59
CA GLU A 104 -9.19 -5.33 15.24
C GLU A 104 -8.88 -4.04 14.50
N GLY A 105 -7.94 -3.24 15.01
CA GLY A 105 -7.52 -1.99 14.38
C GLY A 105 -6.91 -2.22 12.99
N ILE A 106 -6.03 -3.22 12.84
CA ILE A 106 -5.49 -3.60 11.53
C ILE A 106 -6.59 -4.02 10.55
N ARG A 107 -7.63 -4.73 11.01
CA ARG A 107 -8.77 -5.09 10.15
C ARG A 107 -9.55 -3.86 9.69
N HIS A 108 -9.76 -2.88 10.58
CA HIS A 108 -10.42 -1.62 10.20
C HIS A 108 -9.60 -0.83 9.17
N VAL A 109 -8.30 -0.69 9.40
CA VAL A 109 -7.37 -0.05 8.47
C VAL A 109 -7.41 -0.76 7.11
N GLN A 110 -7.26 -2.08 7.08
CA GLN A 110 -7.30 -2.87 5.85
C GLN A 110 -8.63 -2.75 5.09
N ARG A 111 -9.77 -2.61 5.81
CA ARG A 111 -11.08 -2.40 5.18
C ARG A 111 -11.21 -1.03 4.52
N ASP A 112 -10.55 -0.01 5.07
CA ASP A 112 -10.52 1.31 4.45
C ASP A 112 -9.63 1.31 3.21
N GLU A 113 -8.48 0.65 3.33
CA GLU A 113 -7.48 0.49 2.28
C GLU A 113 -7.98 -0.29 1.06
N SER A 114 -8.90 -1.25 1.23
CA SER A 114 -9.53 -1.92 0.08
C SER A 114 -10.20 -0.91 -0.85
N ARG A 115 -10.86 0.11 -0.27
CA ARG A 115 -11.51 1.18 -1.04
C ARG A 115 -10.47 2.10 -1.67
N HIS A 116 -9.41 2.44 -0.95
CA HIS A 116 -8.35 3.31 -1.46
C HIS A 116 -7.65 2.71 -2.69
N ILE A 117 -7.29 1.43 -2.59
CA ILE A 117 -6.72 0.65 -3.69
C ILE A 117 -7.72 0.56 -4.85
N ALA A 118 -9.01 0.30 -4.57
CA ALA A 118 -10.05 0.25 -5.59
C ALA A 118 -10.20 1.58 -6.33
N TYR A 119 -10.14 2.71 -5.63
CA TYR A 119 -10.13 4.04 -6.24
C TYR A 119 -8.89 4.24 -7.12
N GLY A 120 -7.70 3.87 -6.65
CA GLY A 120 -6.47 3.95 -7.45
C GLY A 120 -6.56 3.12 -8.74
N ILE A 121 -7.08 1.89 -8.66
CA ILE A 121 -7.34 1.04 -9.82
C ILE A 121 -8.33 1.71 -10.78
N TYR A 122 -9.46 2.22 -10.27
CA TYR A 122 -10.44 2.91 -11.09
C TYR A 122 -9.84 4.11 -11.81
N LEU A 123 -9.13 4.98 -11.09
CA LEU A 123 -8.51 6.18 -11.64
C LEU A 123 -7.52 5.82 -12.75
N LEU A 124 -6.59 4.91 -12.49
CA LEU A 124 -5.59 4.48 -13.47
C LEU A 124 -6.24 3.81 -14.68
N SER A 125 -7.25 2.95 -14.46
CA SER A 125 -7.98 2.28 -15.54
C SER A 125 -8.66 3.30 -16.45
N ARG A 126 -9.35 4.29 -15.87
CA ARG A 126 -9.99 5.38 -16.61
C ARG A 126 -8.97 6.17 -17.43
N LEU A 127 -7.86 6.57 -16.82
CA LEU A 127 -6.79 7.31 -17.51
C LEU A 127 -6.21 6.51 -18.69
N LEU A 128 -6.00 5.21 -18.52
CA LEU A 128 -5.50 4.31 -19.56
C LEU A 128 -6.50 4.11 -20.71
N ALA A 129 -7.79 4.01 -20.40
CA ALA A 129 -8.84 3.90 -21.43
C ALA A 129 -8.96 5.18 -22.27
N GLU A 130 -8.80 6.35 -21.63
CA GLU A 130 -8.79 7.65 -22.32
C GLU A 130 -7.49 7.91 -23.08
N ASN A 131 -6.35 7.44 -22.56
CA ASN A 131 -5.01 7.70 -23.08
C ASN A 131 -4.15 6.42 -23.05
N PRO A 132 -4.27 5.52 -24.04
CA PRO A 132 -3.56 4.24 -24.03
C PRO A 132 -2.03 4.33 -23.98
N SER A 133 -1.44 5.45 -24.42
CA SER A 133 0.00 5.71 -24.35
C SER A 133 0.52 5.86 -22.91
N LEU A 134 -0.36 6.13 -21.93
CA LEU A 134 0.03 6.22 -20.52
C LEU A 134 0.48 4.88 -19.94
N TRP A 135 0.22 3.75 -20.61
CA TRP A 135 0.66 2.44 -20.16
C TRP A 135 2.17 2.39 -19.90
N GLU A 136 2.98 2.95 -20.81
CA GLU A 136 4.43 2.94 -20.66
C GLU A 136 4.90 3.72 -19.43
N ILE A 137 4.17 4.78 -19.05
CA ILE A 137 4.46 5.57 -17.85
C ILE A 137 4.11 4.77 -16.60
N VAL A 138 2.91 4.18 -16.57
CA VAL A 138 2.43 3.35 -15.44
C VAL A 138 3.37 2.17 -15.20
N GLU A 139 3.67 1.41 -16.25
CA GLU A 139 4.55 0.25 -16.20
C GLU A 139 5.96 0.62 -15.74
N ARG A 140 6.54 1.69 -16.32
CA ARG A 140 7.86 2.19 -15.92
C ARG A 140 7.89 2.62 -14.46
N ARG A 141 6.86 3.34 -13.99
CA ARG A 141 6.80 3.81 -12.60
C ARG A 141 6.65 2.64 -11.63
N MET A 142 5.81 1.65 -11.93
CA MET A 142 5.67 0.43 -11.13
C MET A 142 6.99 -0.31 -11.01
N ASN A 143 7.66 -0.56 -12.14
CA ASN A 143 8.94 -1.28 -12.17
C ASN A 143 10.07 -0.50 -11.49
N TYR A 144 10.08 0.83 -11.59
CA TYR A 144 11.05 1.69 -10.91
C TYR A 144 10.92 1.61 -9.38
N LEU A 145 9.69 1.58 -8.86
CA LEU A 145 9.45 1.55 -7.40
C LEU A 145 9.55 0.16 -6.78
N LEU A 146 9.32 -0.90 -7.55
CA LEU A 146 9.37 -2.29 -7.09
C LEU A 146 10.64 -2.65 -6.29
N PRO A 147 11.88 -2.40 -6.76
CA PRO A 147 13.08 -2.77 -6.00
C PRO A 147 13.15 -2.08 -4.63
N TYR A 148 12.68 -0.83 -4.52
CA TYR A 148 12.63 -0.13 -3.25
C TYR A 148 11.56 -0.73 -2.33
N ALA A 149 10.38 -1.07 -2.86
CA ALA A 149 9.32 -1.70 -2.06
C ALA A 149 9.76 -3.05 -1.48
N LEU A 150 10.42 -3.90 -2.28
CA LEU A 150 11.00 -5.15 -1.79
C LEU A 150 12.15 -4.89 -0.81
N GLY A 151 12.93 -3.83 -1.04
CA GLY A 151 13.98 -3.37 -0.14
C GLY A 151 13.45 -3.01 1.24
N VAL A 152 12.32 -2.29 1.34
CA VAL A 152 11.64 -1.98 2.61
C VAL A 152 11.34 -3.26 3.39
N VAL A 153 10.75 -4.26 2.72
CA VAL A 153 10.42 -5.55 3.35
C VAL A 153 11.68 -6.24 3.90
N GLN A 154 12.76 -6.27 3.11
CA GLN A 154 14.01 -6.89 3.55
C GLN A 154 14.70 -6.14 4.69
N ASP A 155 14.66 -4.80 4.67
CA ASP A 155 15.36 -3.97 5.64
C ASP A 155 14.78 -4.10 7.05
N ILE A 156 13.48 -4.37 7.17
CA ILE A 156 12.83 -4.70 8.46
C ILE A 156 13.55 -5.88 9.13
N PHE A 157 13.81 -6.95 8.40
CA PHE A 157 14.53 -8.12 8.93
C PHE A 157 16.01 -7.81 9.21
N ARG A 158 16.67 -7.03 8.34
CA ARG A 158 18.09 -6.64 8.52
C ARG A 158 18.33 -5.77 9.75
N THR A 159 17.30 -5.10 10.25
CA THR A 159 17.38 -4.31 11.49
C THR A 159 17.68 -5.17 12.71
N TYR A 160 17.49 -6.50 12.62
CA TYR A 160 17.74 -7.47 13.67
C TYR A 160 18.87 -8.44 13.27
N PRO A 161 20.15 -8.00 13.30
CA PRO A 161 21.29 -8.80 12.83
C PRO A 161 21.54 -10.06 13.67
N GLN A 162 21.08 -10.10 14.92
CA GLN A 162 21.12 -11.30 15.77
C GLN A 162 19.97 -12.28 15.49
N GLY A 163 19.09 -11.98 14.53
CA GLY A 163 17.91 -12.77 14.20
C GLY A 163 16.61 -12.01 14.52
N PHE A 164 15.61 -12.15 13.65
CA PHE A 164 14.31 -11.52 13.85
C PHE A 164 13.63 -12.10 15.11
N PRO A 165 13.00 -11.29 15.98
CA PRO A 165 12.47 -11.75 17.26
C PRO A 165 11.35 -12.80 17.16
N LEU A 166 10.69 -12.87 16.00
CA LEU A 166 9.68 -13.88 15.69
C LEU A 166 10.24 -14.87 14.65
N GLN A 167 9.76 -16.12 14.69
CA GLN A 167 10.12 -17.15 13.70
C GLN A 167 9.42 -16.88 12.36
N LEU A 168 9.78 -15.77 11.73
CA LEU A 168 9.28 -15.29 10.46
C LEU A 168 10.42 -15.30 9.43
N GLU A 169 10.11 -15.79 8.23
CA GLU A 169 11.08 -15.90 7.15
C GLU A 169 10.92 -14.75 6.18
N VAL A 170 12.00 -13.99 5.93
CA VAL A 170 11.97 -12.84 5.00
C VAL A 170 11.44 -13.22 3.61
N GLY A 171 11.74 -14.44 3.15
CA GLY A 171 11.27 -14.94 1.85
C GLY A 171 9.76 -15.02 1.73
N GLU A 172 9.05 -15.33 2.83
CA GLU A 172 7.58 -15.34 2.88
C GLU A 172 7.00 -13.97 2.53
N PHE A 173 7.53 -12.91 3.17
CA PHE A 173 7.05 -11.54 2.99
C PHE A 173 7.45 -10.93 1.65
N VAL A 174 8.65 -11.24 1.17
CA VAL A 174 9.09 -10.83 -0.18
C VAL A 174 8.19 -11.47 -1.24
N ASN A 175 7.86 -12.76 -1.10
CA ASN A 175 6.94 -13.44 -2.01
C ASN A 175 5.52 -12.88 -1.93
N TYR A 176 5.04 -12.56 -0.73
CA TYR A 176 3.73 -11.93 -0.54
C TYR A 176 3.67 -10.56 -1.23
N ALA A 177 4.67 -9.69 -1.00
CA ALA A 177 4.77 -8.38 -1.61
C ALA A 177 4.82 -8.46 -3.15
N MET A 178 5.62 -9.39 -3.69
CA MET A 178 5.67 -9.66 -5.13
C MET A 178 4.31 -10.12 -5.67
N GLY A 179 3.61 -10.98 -4.93
CA GLY A 179 2.27 -11.43 -5.28
C GLY A 179 1.26 -10.28 -5.34
N GLN A 180 1.30 -9.36 -4.37
CA GLN A 180 0.48 -8.15 -4.36
C GLN A 180 0.79 -7.25 -5.57
N PHE A 181 2.08 -6.99 -5.82
CA PHE A 181 2.52 -6.22 -6.99
C PHE A 181 1.98 -6.80 -8.29
N GLN A 182 2.15 -8.11 -8.50
CA GLN A 182 1.68 -8.79 -9.70
C GLN A 182 0.16 -8.75 -9.87
N LYS A 183 -0.62 -8.82 -8.77
CA LYS A 183 -2.08 -8.66 -8.83
C LYS A 183 -2.46 -7.28 -9.36
N ARG A 184 -1.83 -6.22 -8.86
CA ARG A 184 -2.09 -4.84 -9.31
C ARG A 184 -1.67 -4.63 -10.76
N TYR A 185 -0.47 -5.09 -11.11
CA TYR A 185 0.04 -5.02 -12.48
C TYR A 185 -0.93 -5.66 -13.48
N ARG A 186 -1.33 -6.92 -13.24
CA ARG A 186 -2.27 -7.64 -14.12
C ARG A 186 -3.62 -6.93 -14.23
N ARG A 187 -4.12 -6.34 -13.12
CA ARG A 187 -5.39 -5.62 -13.14
C ARG A 187 -5.33 -4.39 -14.05
N LEU A 188 -4.24 -3.63 -13.99
CA LEU A 188 -4.04 -2.45 -14.84
C LEU A 188 -3.75 -2.84 -16.31
N GLU A 189 -3.00 -3.92 -16.53
CA GLU A 189 -2.74 -4.47 -17.87
C GLU A 189 -4.05 -4.88 -18.57
N LEU A 190 -4.97 -5.51 -17.85
CA LEU A 190 -6.30 -5.83 -18.37
C LEU A 190 -7.11 -4.57 -18.69
N ALA A 191 -7.06 -3.56 -17.82
CA ALA A 191 -7.82 -2.31 -17.98
C ALA A 191 -7.44 -1.55 -19.26
N ARG A 192 -6.22 -1.70 -19.76
CA ARG A 192 -5.78 -1.12 -21.04
C ARG A 192 -6.66 -1.53 -22.23
N ASN A 193 -7.29 -2.70 -22.18
CA ASN A 193 -8.11 -3.23 -23.26
C ASN A 193 -9.62 -3.05 -23.00
N GLN A 194 -10.00 -2.31 -21.96
CA GLN A 194 -11.40 -2.09 -21.57
C GLN A 194 -11.87 -0.71 -21.99
N SER A 195 -13.14 -0.62 -22.34
CA SER A 195 -13.83 0.65 -22.54
C SER A 195 -14.14 1.32 -21.20
N LEU A 196 -14.34 2.65 -21.22
CA LEU A 196 -14.74 3.40 -20.03
C LEU A 196 -16.00 2.84 -19.37
N LYS A 197 -17.00 2.46 -20.19
CA LYS A 197 -18.26 1.89 -19.70
C LYS A 197 -18.05 0.57 -18.95
N GLU A 198 -17.15 -0.29 -19.43
CA GLU A 198 -16.81 -1.55 -18.75
C GLU A 198 -16.10 -1.28 -17.43
N ILE A 199 -15.19 -0.30 -17.38
CA ILE A 199 -14.48 0.11 -16.16
C ILE A 199 -15.45 0.64 -15.11
N GLU A 200 -16.39 1.50 -15.50
CA GLU A 200 -17.41 2.06 -14.60
C GLU A 200 -18.33 0.96 -14.06
N GLN A 201 -18.77 0.02 -14.91
CA GLN A 201 -19.59 -1.11 -14.50
C GLN A 201 -18.87 -1.99 -13.46
N ILE A 202 -17.60 -2.32 -13.71
CA ILE A 202 -16.78 -3.13 -12.78
C ILE A 202 -16.59 -2.40 -11.45
N ALA A 203 -16.39 -1.09 -11.45
CA ALA A 203 -16.22 -0.31 -10.22
C ALA A 203 -17.49 -0.31 -9.36
N LEU A 204 -18.67 -0.26 -9.98
CA LEU A 204 -19.95 -0.36 -9.29
C LEU A 204 -20.19 -1.76 -8.70
N GLU A 205 -19.89 -2.82 -9.47
CA GLU A 205 -20.03 -4.21 -8.99
C GLU A 205 -19.07 -4.53 -7.84
N MET A 206 -17.87 -3.96 -7.83
CA MET A 206 -16.93 -4.10 -6.71
C MET A 206 -17.43 -3.44 -5.42
N GLN A 207 -18.22 -2.36 -5.50
CA GLN A 207 -18.84 -1.76 -4.32
C GLN A 207 -19.96 -2.63 -3.72
N GLU A 208 -20.71 -3.35 -4.56
CA GLU A 208 -21.83 -4.18 -4.10
C GLU A 208 -21.38 -5.53 -3.50
N GLY A 209 -20.20 -6.04 -3.89
CA GLY A 209 -19.65 -7.29 -3.36
C GLY A 209 -18.94 -7.19 -2.00
N GLU A 210 -18.64 -5.97 -1.53
CA GLU A 210 -17.98 -5.70 -0.24
C GLU A 210 -18.94 -5.16 0.85
N ALA A 211 -20.22 -4.97 0.53
CA ALA A 211 -21.28 -4.48 1.43
C ALA A 211 -22.10 -5.62 2.06
#